data_AF-A0A852THW5-F1
#
_entry.id   AF-A0A852THW5-F1
#
_cell.length_a   1.000
_cell.length_b   1.000
_cell.length_c   1.000
_cell.angle_alpha   90.00
_cell.angle_beta   90.00
_cell.angle_gamma   90.00
#
_symmetry.space_group_name_H-M   'P 1'
#
loop_
_entity.id
_entity.type
_entity.pdbx_description
1 polymer ?
#
loop_
_entity_poly.entity_id
_entity_poly.type
_entity_poly.pdbx_seq_one_letter_code
_entity_poly.pdbx_strand_id
1 'polypeptide(L)'
;MSSNYLEGTTIYIVSDGAETCDGDPIQASRHLAAKNSNNTVNIIGFDVDGNTEDQLKAVAEAGNGEYFKADSPEELSKTIQNEWLPSTLDLAWAFTMAPDGWELGDEYKIGEQYPLQLWTIGRRESHRLRDAITIMGENNWITDEQETELRDWAMERSDAIKEFYISMAKENRDKADAKSKEIRQRIDEWVAKMKELKQQRGDIW
;
A
#
# COMPACT_ATOMS: atom_id res chain seq x y z
N MET A 1 2.43 -6.14 -14.58
CA MET A 1 3.73 -5.50 -14.90
C MET A 1 4.03 -4.55 -13.77
N SER A 2 5.10 -4.79 -13.01
CA SER A 2 5.49 -3.93 -11.88
C SER A 2 5.80 -2.53 -12.42
N SER A 3 5.01 -1.54 -12.03
CA SER A 3 5.31 -0.13 -12.26
C SER A 3 6.74 0.16 -11.77
N ASN A 4 7.54 0.83 -12.59
CA ASN A 4 8.85 1.31 -12.20
C ASN A 4 8.68 2.33 -11.07
N TYR A 5 9.05 1.98 -9.84
CA TYR A 5 9.23 2.92 -8.71
C TYR A 5 10.47 3.80 -8.92
N LEU A 6 10.55 4.49 -10.06
CA LEU A 6 11.38 5.69 -10.24
C LEU A 6 10.45 6.90 -10.31
N GLU A 7 9.41 6.92 -9.47
CA GLU A 7 8.65 8.14 -9.22
C GLU A 7 9.57 9.11 -8.46
N GLY A 8 9.81 10.27 -9.06
CA GLY A 8 10.46 11.38 -8.38
C GLY A 8 9.67 11.78 -7.14
N THR A 9 10.36 12.16 -6.08
CA THR A 9 9.72 12.67 -4.87
C THR A 9 9.61 14.18 -4.94
N THR A 10 8.38 14.71 -4.94
CA THR A 10 8.11 16.14 -4.76
C THR A 10 7.93 16.44 -3.27
N ILE A 11 8.76 17.32 -2.72
CA ILE A 11 8.70 17.76 -1.33
C ILE A 11 8.24 19.20 -1.28
N TYR A 12 7.29 19.52 -0.41
CA TYR A 12 6.93 20.90 -0.07
C TYR A 12 7.34 21.19 1.37
N ILE A 13 8.11 22.25 1.58
CA ILE A 13 8.54 22.72 2.89
C ILE A 13 7.86 24.06 3.17
N VAL A 14 7.16 24.18 4.30
CA VAL A 14 6.63 25.46 4.78
C VAL A 14 7.58 25.98 5.86
N SER A 15 8.09 27.19 5.69
CA SER A 15 9.07 27.80 6.59
C SER A 15 8.71 29.24 6.91
N ASP A 16 8.74 29.59 8.19
CA ASP A 16 8.44 30.93 8.72
C ASP A 16 9.71 31.73 9.11
N GLY A 17 10.90 31.22 8.78
CA GLY A 17 12.15 31.84 9.20
C GLY A 17 13.39 31.14 8.65
N ALA A 18 14.53 31.82 8.74
CA ALA A 18 15.82 31.30 8.32
C ALA A 18 16.27 30.11 9.18
N GLU A 19 17.14 29.27 8.61
CA GLU A 19 17.78 28.18 9.36
C GLU A 19 18.69 28.76 10.46
N THR A 20 18.49 28.30 11.71
CA THR A 20 19.23 28.79 12.88
C THR A 20 20.06 27.72 13.59
N CYS A 21 20.01 26.46 13.14
CA CYS A 21 20.67 25.33 13.80
C CYS A 21 22.03 24.96 13.16
N ASP A 22 22.73 25.95 12.59
CA ASP A 22 24.03 25.78 11.91
C ASP A 22 24.06 24.73 10.77
N GLY A 23 22.89 24.45 10.18
CA GLY A 23 22.74 23.54 9.04
C GLY A 23 22.98 24.21 7.68
N ASP A 24 23.17 23.39 6.65
CA ASP A 24 23.21 23.83 5.25
C ASP A 24 22.00 23.27 4.47
N PRO A 25 20.86 23.99 4.45
CA PRO A 25 19.65 23.52 3.77
C PRO A 25 19.84 23.47 2.24
N ILE A 26 20.72 24.32 1.69
CA ILE A 26 21.00 24.37 0.24
C ILE A 26 21.73 23.09 -0.17
N GLN A 27 22.75 22.68 0.58
CA GLN A 27 23.47 21.43 0.32
C GLN A 27 22.54 20.22 0.50
N ALA A 28 21.69 20.21 1.52
CA ALA A 28 20.74 19.11 1.75
C ALA A 28 19.77 18.95 0.57
N SER A 29 19.20 20.06 0.09
CA SER A 29 18.31 20.08 -1.07
C SER A 29 19.01 19.60 -2.35
N ARG A 30 20.25 20.07 -2.58
CA ARG A 30 21.09 19.61 -3.70
C ARG A 30 21.40 18.12 -3.64
N HIS A 31 21.70 17.58 -2.47
CA HIS A 31 21.94 16.15 -2.31
C HIS A 31 20.69 15.33 -2.62
N LEU A 32 19.50 15.83 -2.29
CA LEU A 32 18.26 15.15 -2.60
C LEU A 32 17.97 15.14 -4.11
N ALA A 33 18.14 16.28 -4.78
CA ALA A 33 18.00 16.38 -6.24
C ALA A 33 19.06 15.56 -6.99
N ALA A 34 20.28 15.46 -6.45
CA ALA A 34 21.35 14.66 -7.05
C ALA A 34 21.10 13.14 -6.97
N LYS A 35 20.32 12.66 -5.98
CA LYS A 35 19.99 11.23 -5.84
C LYS A 35 19.04 10.74 -6.94
N ASN A 36 18.11 11.59 -7.37
CA ASN A 36 17.19 11.32 -8.47
C ASN A 36 16.81 12.66 -9.09
N SER A 37 17.08 12.83 -10.38
CA SER A 37 16.80 14.07 -11.11
C SER A 37 15.31 14.43 -11.16
N ASN A 38 14.43 13.47 -10.88
CA ASN A 38 12.99 13.69 -10.80
C ASN A 38 12.55 14.18 -9.40
N ASN A 39 13.43 14.23 -8.41
CA ASN A 39 13.11 14.81 -7.11
C ASN A 39 13.05 16.33 -7.21
N THR A 40 12.04 16.92 -6.58
CA THR A 40 11.83 18.36 -6.53
C THR A 40 11.61 18.82 -5.09
N VAL A 41 12.19 19.95 -4.70
CA VAL A 41 11.98 20.57 -3.38
C VAL A 41 11.40 21.96 -3.57
N ASN A 42 10.11 22.07 -3.32
CA ASN A 42 9.36 23.30 -3.32
C ASN A 42 9.34 23.91 -1.92
N ILE A 43 9.40 25.24 -1.82
CA ILE A 43 9.39 25.96 -0.55
C ILE A 43 8.29 27.00 -0.53
N ILE A 44 7.55 27.05 0.58
CA ILE A 44 6.56 28.09 0.87
C ILE A 44 7.10 28.92 2.04
N GLY A 45 7.50 30.16 1.78
CA GLY A 45 7.92 31.12 2.80
C GLY A 45 6.71 31.82 3.41
N PHE A 46 6.49 31.63 4.71
CA PHE A 46 5.37 32.20 5.45
C PHE A 46 5.83 33.39 6.31
N ASP A 47 5.37 34.61 6.00
CA ASP A 47 5.72 35.84 6.74
C ASP A 47 7.24 36.03 6.96
N VAL A 48 8.02 35.83 5.89
CA VAL A 48 9.49 35.89 5.93
C VAL A 48 10.05 37.25 5.48
N ASP A 49 11.14 37.68 6.09
CA ASP A 49 11.88 38.88 5.69
C ASP A 49 12.71 38.65 4.41
N GLY A 50 13.14 39.73 3.75
CA GLY A 50 13.81 39.64 2.44
C GLY A 50 15.10 38.82 2.44
N ASN A 51 15.86 38.84 3.56
CA ASN A 51 17.08 38.04 3.68
C ASN A 51 16.77 36.54 3.82
N THR A 52 15.73 36.18 4.59
CA THR A 52 15.28 34.80 4.71
C THR A 52 14.68 34.30 3.39
N GLU A 53 13.92 35.15 2.69
CA GLU A 53 13.33 34.83 1.39
C GLU A 53 14.39 34.42 0.36
N ASP A 54 15.52 35.13 0.30
CA ASP A 54 16.63 34.80 -0.61
C ASP A 54 17.29 33.45 -0.27
N GLN A 55 17.44 33.14 1.03
CA GLN A 55 17.94 31.83 1.46
C GLN A 55 16.98 30.71 1.05
N LEU A 56 15.69 30.88 1.29
CA LEU A 56 14.66 29.89 0.95
C LEU A 56 14.56 29.67 -0.56
N LYS A 57 14.66 30.72 -1.37
CA LYS A 57 14.76 30.60 -2.84
C LYS A 57 15.94 29.75 -3.27
N ALA A 58 17.12 29.99 -2.70
CA ALA A 58 18.32 29.22 -3.02
C ALA A 58 18.17 27.72 -2.67
N VAL A 59 17.42 27.39 -1.61
CA VAL A 59 17.14 25.99 -1.24
C VAL A 59 16.17 25.33 -2.23
N ALA A 60 15.12 26.03 -2.66
CA ALA A 60 14.18 25.52 -3.66
C ALA A 60 14.88 25.30 -5.02
N GLU A 61 15.68 26.27 -5.46
CA GLU A 61 16.48 26.19 -6.68
C GLU A 61 17.48 25.03 -6.63
N ALA A 62 18.17 24.85 -5.50
CA ALA A 62 19.10 23.73 -5.31
C ALA A 62 18.41 22.35 -5.36
N GLY A 63 17.10 22.31 -5.08
CA GLY A 63 16.28 21.11 -5.12
C GLY A 63 15.47 20.93 -6.39
N ASN A 64 15.73 21.69 -7.46
CA ASN A 64 14.94 21.68 -8.71
C ASN A 64 13.44 21.97 -8.49
N GLY A 65 13.08 22.73 -7.45
CA GLY A 65 11.69 23.12 -7.19
C GLY A 65 11.48 24.64 -7.24
N GLU A 66 10.31 25.07 -6.81
CA GLU A 66 9.86 26.46 -6.86
C GLU A 66 9.67 27.05 -5.46
N TYR A 67 9.86 28.37 -5.36
CA TYR A 67 9.59 29.14 -4.17
C TYR A 67 8.25 29.88 -4.29
N PHE A 68 7.42 29.74 -3.27
CA PHE A 68 6.14 30.42 -3.13
C PHE A 68 6.16 31.33 -1.91
N LYS A 69 5.73 32.58 -2.10
CA LYS A 69 5.56 33.54 -1.02
C LYS A 69 4.14 33.49 -0.46
N ALA A 70 4.00 33.49 0.85
CA ALA A 70 2.72 33.61 1.54
C ALA A 70 2.86 34.61 2.70
N ASP A 71 2.30 35.81 2.55
CA ASP A 71 2.39 36.88 3.54
C ASP A 71 1.24 36.82 4.58
N SER A 72 0.29 35.89 4.40
CA SER A 72 -0.83 35.69 5.32
C SER A 72 -1.30 34.24 5.37
N PRO A 73 -2.04 33.83 6.44
CA PRO A 73 -2.67 32.51 6.50
C PRO A 73 -3.61 32.24 5.33
N GLU A 74 -4.29 33.28 4.82
CA GLU A 74 -5.16 33.17 3.65
C GLU A 74 -4.36 32.90 2.38
N GLU A 75 -3.21 33.55 2.19
CA GLU A 75 -2.32 33.31 1.06
C GLU A 75 -1.66 31.94 1.12
N LEU A 76 -1.24 31.49 2.31
CA LEU A 76 -0.71 30.14 2.51
C LEU A 76 -1.75 29.08 2.11
N SER A 77 -2.99 29.24 2.58
CA SER A 77 -4.10 28.35 2.22
C SER A 77 -4.34 28.34 0.70
N LYS A 78 -4.27 29.51 0.05
CA LYS A 78 -4.45 29.63 -1.40
C LYS A 78 -3.33 28.97 -2.20
N THR A 79 -2.07 29.17 -1.80
CA THR A 79 -0.90 28.54 -2.43
C THR A 79 -0.99 27.02 -2.32
N ILE A 80 -1.30 26.50 -1.12
CA ILE A 80 -1.51 25.07 -0.90
C ILE A 80 -2.65 24.54 -1.79
N GLN A 81 -3.78 25.25 -1.86
CA GLN A 81 -4.89 24.85 -2.71
C GLN A 81 -4.53 24.86 -4.20
N ASN A 82 -3.72 25.81 -4.67
CA ASN A 82 -3.32 25.89 -6.06
C ASN A 82 -2.40 24.73 -6.46
N GLU A 83 -1.38 24.46 -5.64
CA GLU A 83 -0.36 23.47 -5.98
C GLU A 83 -0.81 22.03 -5.69
N TRP A 84 -1.66 21.81 -4.67
CA TRP A 84 -1.98 20.45 -4.19
C TRP A 84 -3.36 19.94 -4.60
N LEU A 85 -4.28 20.80 -5.06
CA LEU A 85 -5.59 20.30 -5.49
C LEU A 85 -5.46 19.61 -6.86
N PRO A 86 -5.81 18.31 -6.95
CA PRO A 86 -5.77 17.57 -8.22
C PRO A 86 -6.66 18.23 -9.26
N SER A 87 -6.42 18.00 -10.55
CA SER A 87 -7.33 18.52 -11.59
C SER A 87 -8.70 17.85 -11.50
N THR A 88 -9.72 18.45 -12.13
CA THR A 88 -11.07 17.86 -12.14
C THR A 88 -11.10 16.54 -12.90
N LEU A 89 -10.25 16.38 -13.91
CA LEU A 89 -10.04 15.13 -14.61
C LEU A 89 -9.43 14.07 -13.67
N ASP A 90 -8.40 14.43 -12.90
CA ASP A 90 -7.78 13.50 -11.94
C ASP A 90 -8.79 13.02 -10.89
N LEU A 91 -9.62 13.92 -10.37
CA LEU A 91 -10.69 13.54 -9.43
C LEU A 91 -11.77 12.66 -10.07
N ALA A 92 -12.07 12.85 -11.36
CA ALA A 92 -13.02 12.01 -12.09
C ALA A 92 -12.46 10.60 -12.36
N TRP A 93 -11.15 10.48 -12.56
CA TRP A 93 -10.45 9.22 -12.77
C TRP A 93 -9.90 8.60 -11.48
N ALA A 94 -10.06 9.24 -10.33
CA ALA A 94 -9.52 8.78 -9.04
C ALA A 94 -9.88 7.33 -8.68
N PHE A 95 -11.01 6.81 -9.17
CA PHE A 95 -11.42 5.42 -8.97
C PHE A 95 -10.43 4.39 -9.53
N THR A 96 -9.56 4.78 -10.48
CA THR A 96 -8.51 3.92 -11.04
C THR A 96 -7.31 3.75 -10.12
N MET A 97 -7.20 4.55 -9.05
CA MET A 97 -6.19 4.37 -8.01
C MET A 97 -6.50 3.17 -7.09
N ALA A 98 -7.73 2.66 -7.11
CA ALA A 98 -8.10 1.48 -6.36
C ALA A 98 -7.68 0.20 -7.09
N PRO A 99 -7.37 -0.89 -6.36
CA PRO A 99 -6.97 -2.15 -6.99
C PRO A 99 -8.02 -2.64 -8.00
N ASP A 100 -7.56 -2.92 -9.21
CA ASP A 100 -8.42 -3.47 -10.25
C ASP A 100 -8.67 -4.98 -10.05
N GLY A 101 -9.50 -5.58 -10.90
CA GLY A 101 -9.84 -7.00 -10.79
C GLY A 101 -8.64 -7.93 -11.07
N TRP A 102 -7.65 -7.48 -11.85
CA TRP A 102 -6.46 -8.26 -12.16
C TRP A 102 -5.47 -8.22 -10.99
N GLU A 103 -5.24 -7.04 -10.43
CA GLU A 103 -4.40 -6.87 -9.23
C GLU A 103 -4.97 -7.65 -8.05
N LEU A 104 -6.29 -7.59 -7.83
CA LEU A 104 -6.95 -8.39 -6.81
C LEU A 104 -6.83 -9.90 -7.08
N GLY A 105 -6.95 -10.31 -8.35
CA GLY A 105 -6.74 -11.69 -8.77
C GLY A 105 -5.31 -12.18 -8.55
N ASP A 106 -4.31 -11.33 -8.72
CA ASP A 106 -2.92 -11.65 -8.44
C ASP A 106 -2.65 -11.76 -6.93
N GLU A 107 -3.24 -10.89 -6.11
CA GLU A 107 -3.22 -11.01 -4.65
C GLU A 107 -3.90 -12.30 -4.15
N TYR A 108 -5.01 -12.71 -4.77
CA TYR A 108 -5.62 -14.01 -4.45
C TYR A 108 -4.69 -15.17 -4.73
N LYS A 109 -3.97 -15.17 -5.85
CA LYS A 109 -3.01 -16.24 -6.20
C LYS A 109 -1.89 -16.32 -5.15
N ILE A 110 -1.40 -15.17 -4.69
CA ILE A 110 -0.39 -15.11 -3.61
C ILE A 110 -0.99 -15.71 -2.32
N GLY A 111 -2.20 -15.30 -1.95
CA GLY A 111 -2.90 -15.82 -0.77
C GLY A 111 -3.22 -17.31 -0.82
N GLU A 112 -3.34 -17.90 -2.01
CA GLU A 112 -3.65 -19.33 -2.20
C GLU A 112 -2.43 -20.25 -2.25
N GLN A 113 -1.23 -19.70 -2.42
CA GLN A 113 0.00 -20.49 -2.56
C GLN A 113 0.21 -21.48 -1.39
N TYR A 114 0.09 -20.99 -0.15
CA TYR A 114 0.27 -21.83 1.04
C TYR A 114 -0.89 -22.82 1.27
N PRO A 115 -2.17 -22.42 1.18
CA PRO A 115 -3.29 -23.37 1.20
C PRO A 115 -3.16 -24.53 0.19
N LEU A 116 -2.71 -24.26 -1.03
CA LEU A 116 -2.51 -25.30 -2.06
C LEU A 116 -1.39 -26.27 -1.70
N GLN A 117 -0.31 -25.78 -1.09
CA GLN A 117 0.76 -26.64 -0.57
C GLN A 117 0.25 -27.53 0.58
N LEU A 118 -0.52 -26.97 1.51
CA LEU A 118 -1.15 -27.73 2.61
C LEU A 118 -2.06 -28.83 2.08
N TRP A 119 -2.88 -28.54 1.06
CA TRP A 119 -3.72 -29.55 0.42
C TRP A 119 -2.90 -30.71 -0.16
N THR A 120 -1.78 -30.40 -0.82
CA THR A 120 -0.89 -31.40 -1.41
C THR A 120 -0.23 -32.28 -0.33
N ILE A 121 0.20 -31.66 0.78
CA ILE A 121 0.79 -32.35 1.93
C ILE A 121 -0.27 -33.24 2.60
N GLY A 122 -1.46 -32.71 2.87
CA GLY A 122 -2.56 -33.44 3.49
C GLY A 122 -3.00 -34.67 2.69
N ARG A 123 -3.08 -34.55 1.35
CA ARG A 123 -3.36 -35.72 0.48
C ARG A 123 -2.27 -36.77 0.59
N ARG A 124 -1.00 -36.36 0.53
CA ARG A 124 0.14 -37.27 0.63
C ARG A 124 0.15 -37.99 1.98
N GLU A 125 -0.14 -37.28 3.06
CA GLU A 125 -0.27 -37.84 4.39
C GLU A 125 -1.40 -38.86 4.47
N SER A 126 -2.60 -38.51 3.99
CA SER A 126 -3.76 -39.41 3.96
C SER A 126 -3.45 -40.71 3.21
N HIS A 127 -2.78 -40.63 2.05
CA HIS A 127 -2.32 -41.81 1.32
C HIS A 127 -1.35 -42.65 2.14
N ARG A 128 -0.32 -42.04 2.73
CA ARG A 128 0.69 -42.75 3.55
C ARG A 128 0.09 -43.43 4.78
N LEU A 129 -0.87 -42.79 5.43
CA LEU A 129 -1.56 -43.37 6.58
C LEU A 129 -2.37 -44.60 6.15
N ARG A 130 -3.14 -44.49 5.05
CA ARG A 130 -3.92 -45.62 4.53
C ARG A 130 -3.05 -46.80 4.10
N ASP A 131 -1.93 -46.52 3.44
CA ASP A 131 -0.98 -47.56 3.02
C ASP A 131 -0.36 -48.24 4.25
N ALA A 132 0.08 -47.46 5.24
CA ALA A 132 0.64 -48.00 6.48
C ALA A 132 -0.38 -48.87 7.23
N ILE A 133 -1.62 -48.40 7.37
CA ILE A 133 -2.71 -49.17 8.01
C ILE A 133 -2.96 -50.49 7.26
N THR A 134 -2.98 -50.45 5.93
CA THR A 134 -3.17 -51.65 5.10
C THR A 134 -2.03 -52.65 5.28
N ILE A 135 -0.77 -52.19 5.27
CA ILE A 135 0.41 -53.03 5.52
C ILE A 135 0.38 -53.63 6.94
N MET A 136 -0.06 -52.86 7.93
CA MET A 136 -0.19 -53.35 9.31
C MET A 136 -1.25 -54.45 9.42
N GLY A 137 -2.39 -54.30 8.74
CA GLY A 137 -3.45 -55.32 8.66
C GLY A 137 -2.99 -56.60 7.94
N GLU A 138 -2.39 -56.45 6.75
CA GLU A 138 -1.90 -57.59 5.94
C GLU A 138 -0.84 -58.44 6.68
N ASN A 139 0.01 -57.80 7.49
CA ASN A 139 1.02 -58.48 8.30
C ASN A 139 0.49 -58.99 9.66
N ASN A 140 -0.81 -58.84 9.94
CA ASN A 140 -1.44 -59.16 11.22
C ASN A 140 -0.76 -58.48 12.42
N TRP A 141 -0.26 -57.25 12.26
CA TRP A 141 0.32 -56.45 13.37
C TRP A 141 -0.76 -55.75 14.20
N ILE A 142 -1.96 -55.62 13.66
CA ILE A 142 -3.14 -55.01 14.27
C ILE A 142 -4.35 -55.94 14.07
N THR A 143 -5.39 -55.77 14.89
CA THR A 143 -6.68 -56.46 14.70
C THR A 143 -7.55 -55.74 13.67
N ASP A 144 -8.56 -56.42 13.11
CA ASP A 144 -9.51 -55.81 12.17
C ASP A 144 -10.25 -54.60 12.78
N GLU A 145 -10.52 -54.64 14.09
CA GLU A 145 -11.14 -53.54 14.83
C GLU A 145 -10.20 -52.32 14.91
N GLN A 146 -8.93 -52.55 15.25
CA GLN A 146 -7.90 -51.51 15.25
C GLN A 146 -7.64 -50.94 13.86
N GLU A 147 -7.68 -51.77 12.81
CA GLU A 147 -7.56 -51.31 11.44
C GLU A 147 -8.69 -50.35 11.07
N THR A 148 -9.93 -50.71 11.44
CA THR A 148 -11.12 -49.86 11.20
C THR A 148 -11.00 -48.53 11.92
N GLU A 149 -10.66 -48.55 13.21
CA GLU A 149 -10.48 -47.34 14.02
C GLU A 149 -9.38 -46.42 13.46
N LEU A 150 -8.24 -46.98 13.05
CA LEU A 150 -7.16 -46.20 12.45
C LEU A 150 -7.56 -45.62 11.09
N ARG A 151 -8.37 -46.33 10.28
CA ARG A 151 -8.91 -45.80 9.02
C ARG A 151 -9.85 -44.63 9.26
N ASP A 152 -10.70 -44.71 10.28
CA ASP A 152 -11.61 -43.64 10.65
C ASP A 152 -10.83 -42.40 11.10
N TRP A 153 -9.84 -42.55 11.98
CA TRP A 153 -8.97 -41.44 12.40
C TRP A 153 -8.18 -40.83 11.23
N ALA A 154 -7.69 -41.66 10.31
CA ALA A 154 -7.01 -41.19 9.10
C ALA A 154 -7.95 -40.39 8.19
N MET A 155 -9.23 -40.76 8.13
CA MET A 155 -10.26 -40.02 7.40
C MET A 155 -10.58 -38.69 8.08
N GLU A 156 -10.85 -38.70 9.39
CA GLU A 156 -11.08 -37.49 10.18
C GLU A 156 -9.93 -36.50 10.07
N ARG A 157 -8.68 -36.99 10.14
CA ARG A 157 -7.49 -36.15 9.94
C ARG A 157 -7.43 -35.54 8.54
N SER A 158 -7.74 -36.32 7.51
CA SER A 158 -7.77 -35.84 6.13
C SER A 158 -8.83 -34.76 5.94
N ASP A 159 -10.00 -34.92 6.56
CA ASP A 159 -11.10 -33.94 6.50
C ASP A 159 -10.77 -32.68 7.29
N ALA A 160 -10.18 -32.80 8.47
CA ALA A 160 -9.73 -31.64 9.25
C ALA A 160 -8.69 -30.79 8.50
N ILE A 161 -7.72 -31.43 7.82
CA ILE A 161 -6.76 -30.72 6.97
C ILE A 161 -7.46 -30.06 5.77
N LYS A 162 -8.46 -30.74 5.20
CA LYS A 162 -9.27 -30.21 4.10
C LYS A 162 -10.02 -28.94 4.52
N GLU A 163 -10.70 -28.97 5.66
CA GLU A 163 -11.42 -27.82 6.19
C GLU A 163 -10.48 -26.67 6.53
N PHE A 164 -9.31 -26.98 7.11
CA PHE A 164 -8.30 -25.99 7.46
C PHE A 164 -7.73 -25.24 6.25
N TYR A 165 -7.42 -25.91 5.14
CA TYR A 165 -6.96 -25.17 3.96
C TYR A 165 -8.08 -24.32 3.35
N ILE A 166 -9.33 -24.81 3.35
CA ILE A 166 -10.49 -24.06 2.82
C ILE A 166 -10.70 -22.78 3.62
N SER A 167 -10.68 -22.89 4.96
CA SER A 167 -10.84 -21.74 5.84
C SER A 167 -9.72 -20.73 5.66
N MET A 168 -8.47 -21.19 5.53
CA MET A 168 -7.32 -20.33 5.29
C MET A 168 -7.38 -19.62 3.93
N ALA A 169 -7.72 -20.34 2.86
CA ALA A 169 -7.88 -19.74 1.53
C ALA A 169 -8.99 -18.68 1.52
N LYS A 170 -10.11 -18.96 2.20
CA LYS A 170 -11.20 -18.01 2.37
C LYS A 170 -10.75 -16.77 3.16
N GLU A 171 -10.10 -16.95 4.31
CA GLU A 171 -9.63 -15.84 5.14
C GLU A 171 -8.65 -14.92 4.38
N ASN A 172 -7.74 -15.50 3.59
CA ASN A 172 -6.81 -14.72 2.78
C ASN A 172 -7.53 -13.90 1.70
N ARG A 173 -8.54 -14.48 1.02
CA ARG A 173 -9.37 -13.75 0.07
C ARG A 173 -10.18 -12.64 0.75
N ASP A 174 -10.81 -12.94 1.89
CA ASP A 174 -11.62 -11.98 2.65
C ASP A 174 -10.75 -10.78 3.12
N LYS A 175 -9.49 -11.02 3.51
CA LYS A 175 -8.53 -9.95 3.84
C LYS A 175 -8.20 -9.06 2.64
N ALA A 176 -7.94 -9.66 1.47
CA ALA A 176 -7.67 -8.90 0.25
C ALA A 176 -8.88 -8.04 -0.16
N ASP A 177 -10.08 -8.61 -0.07
CA ASP A 177 -11.34 -7.91 -0.35
C ASP A 177 -11.59 -6.76 0.62
N ALA A 178 -11.39 -7.00 1.91
CA ALA A 178 -11.53 -5.98 2.95
C ALA A 178 -10.56 -4.82 2.69
N LYS A 179 -9.30 -5.13 2.34
CA LYS A 179 -8.30 -4.09 2.05
C LYS A 179 -8.62 -3.32 0.78
N SER A 180 -9.07 -3.98 -0.28
CA SER A 180 -9.52 -3.33 -1.51
C SER A 180 -10.69 -2.37 -1.24
N LYS A 181 -11.67 -2.79 -0.42
CA LYS A 181 -12.79 -1.93 0.01
C LYS A 181 -12.32 -0.73 0.82
N GLU A 182 -11.40 -0.94 1.77
CA GLU A 182 -10.81 0.16 2.57
C GLU A 182 -10.11 1.18 1.66
N ILE A 183 -9.33 0.73 0.67
CA ILE A 183 -8.64 1.61 -0.27
C ILE A 183 -9.65 2.42 -1.08
N ARG A 184 -10.71 1.77 -1.60
CA ARG A 184 -11.79 2.45 -2.34
C ARG A 184 -12.48 3.51 -1.48
N GLN A 185 -12.82 3.17 -0.24
CA GLN A 185 -13.42 4.12 0.70
C GLN A 185 -12.51 5.32 0.96
N ARG A 186 -11.21 5.09 1.20
CA ARG A 186 -10.23 6.17 1.40
C ARG A 186 -10.10 7.07 0.18
N ILE A 187 -10.16 6.50 -1.02
CA ILE A 187 -10.17 7.26 -2.27
C ILE A 187 -11.44 8.11 -2.35
N ASP A 188 -12.61 7.54 -2.08
CA ASP A 188 -13.88 8.28 -2.12
C ASP A 188 -13.92 9.44 -1.11
N GLU A 189 -13.45 9.20 0.13
CA GLU A 189 -13.31 10.23 1.17
C GLU A 189 -12.34 11.33 0.75
N TRP A 190 -11.19 10.94 0.17
CA TRP A 190 -10.21 11.89 -0.36
C TRP A 190 -10.79 12.71 -1.52
N VAL A 191 -11.49 12.07 -2.47
CA VAL A 191 -12.16 12.77 -3.57
C VAL A 191 -13.15 13.78 -3.02
N ALA A 192 -14.03 13.38 -2.09
CA ALA A 192 -15.02 14.27 -1.47
C ALA A 192 -14.35 15.50 -0.85
N LYS A 193 -13.30 15.30 -0.04
CA LYS A 193 -12.53 16.39 0.57
C LYS A 193 -11.92 17.33 -0.49
N MET A 194 -11.35 16.78 -1.56
CA MET A 194 -10.78 17.59 -2.64
C MET A 194 -11.86 18.39 -3.40
N LYS A 195 -13.06 17.83 -3.58
CA LYS A 195 -14.19 18.55 -4.18
C LYS A 195 -14.66 19.72 -3.31
N GLU A 196 -14.75 19.51 -2.00
CA GLU A 196 -15.12 20.57 -1.05
C GLU A 196 -14.11 21.72 -1.06
N LEU A 197 -12.81 21.41 -1.03
CA LEU A 197 -11.75 22.43 -1.09
C LEU A 197 -11.81 23.24 -2.40
N LYS A 198 -12.07 22.58 -3.53
CA LYS A 198 -12.28 23.28 -4.81
C LYS A 198 -13.50 24.19 -4.81
N GLN A 199 -14.60 23.75 -4.19
CA GLN A 199 -15.80 24.56 -4.07
C GLN A 199 -15.55 25.81 -3.20
N GLN A 200 -14.77 25.69 -2.13
CA GLN A 200 -14.33 26.83 -1.31
C GLN A 200 -13.46 27.81 -2.09
N ARG A 201 -12.66 27.32 -3.06
CA ARG A 201 -11.88 28.14 -3.99
C ARG A 201 -12.74 28.88 -5.04
N GLY A 202 -13.98 28.44 -5.24
CA GLY A 202 -14.89 29.01 -6.24
C GLY A 202 -14.76 28.39 -7.64
N ASP A 203 -14.12 27.23 -7.76
CA ASP A 203 -14.02 26.50 -9.02
C ASP A 203 -15.40 25.97 -9.46
N ILE A 204 -15.73 26.16 -10.74
CA ILE A 204 -16.97 25.65 -11.34
C ILE A 204 -16.69 24.27 -11.96
N TRP A 205 -17.58 23.31 -11.69
CA TRP A 205 -17.55 21.94 -12.21
C TRP A 205 -17.97 21.83 -13.67
#